data_AF-A0A820SM03-F1
#
_entry.id   AF-A0A820SM03-F1
#
_cell.length_a   1.000
_cell.length_b   1.000
_cell.length_c   1.000
_cell.angle_alpha   90.00
_cell.angle_beta   90.00
_cell.angle_gamma   90.00
#
_symmetry.space_group_name_H-M   'P 1'
#
loop_
_entity.id
_entity.type
_entity.pdbx_description
1 polymer ?
#
loop_
_entity_poly.entity_id
_entity_poly.type
_entity_poly.pdbx_seq_one_letter_code
_entity_poly.pdbx_strand_id
1 'polypeptide(L)'
;MIEFKSRYVRISIRIGLALTGITIVIVLGLIPLYIRKHSAGSSQNGIAAYPAVLYIWSGQDISVSNAADFVAVIDFNESSSTYGQILKIVPLVSNASYKITQSGNEPHHSAISSDGTYYISGGLFSFLLQQKQIFIWRVPQNVQDGPQFLYALDVQYGCPDEFLA
;
A
#
# COMPACT_ATOMS: atom_id res chain seq x y z
N MET A 1 65.06 -52.48 -27.62
CA MET A 1 63.65 -52.57 -27.17
C MET A 1 63.35 -51.41 -26.21
N ILE A 2 63.26 -50.17 -26.70
CA ILE A 2 62.92 -48.97 -25.90
C ILE A 2 62.19 -47.99 -26.84
N GLU A 3 60.86 -48.10 -26.98
CA GLU A 3 60.11 -47.09 -27.75
C GLU A 3 58.60 -46.99 -27.42
N PHE A 4 58.19 -47.28 -26.18
CA PHE A 4 56.74 -47.28 -25.83
C PHE A 4 56.30 -46.26 -24.75
N LYS A 5 57.20 -45.49 -24.14
CA LYS A 5 56.86 -44.62 -22.99
C LYS A 5 56.54 -43.15 -23.31
N SER A 6 56.76 -42.68 -24.55
CA SER A 6 56.71 -41.24 -24.87
C SER A 6 55.31 -40.68 -25.21
N ARG A 7 54.39 -41.51 -25.72
CA ARG A 7 53.07 -41.03 -26.20
C ARG A 7 52.04 -40.79 -25.09
N TYR A 8 52.14 -41.49 -23.96
CA TYR A 8 51.18 -41.35 -22.86
C TYR A 8 51.36 -40.05 -22.06
N VAL A 9 52.59 -39.57 -21.88
CA VAL A 9 52.86 -38.37 -21.07
C VAL A 9 52.35 -37.09 -21.75
N ARG A 10 52.36 -37.03 -23.09
CA ARG A 10 51.88 -35.84 -23.83
C ARG A 10 50.35 -35.72 -23.88
N ILE A 11 49.61 -36.82 -23.74
CA ILE A 11 48.14 -36.83 -23.73
C ILE A 11 47.61 -36.33 -22.37
N SER A 12 48.25 -36.73 -21.27
CA SER A 12 47.85 -36.34 -19.91
C SER A 12 47.98 -34.83 -19.66
N ILE A 13 48.97 -34.17 -20.26
CA ILE A 13 49.21 -32.72 -20.06
C ILE A 13 48.19 -31.87 -20.84
N ARG A 14 47.73 -32.33 -22.02
CA ARG A 14 46.72 -31.60 -22.81
C ARG A 14 45.31 -31.69 -22.23
N ILE A 15 44.99 -32.80 -21.54
CA ILE A 15 43.69 -32.98 -20.87
C ILE A 15 43.62 -32.15 -19.57
N GLY A 16 44.72 -32.03 -18.83
CA GLY A 16 44.78 -31.23 -17.60
C GLY A 16 44.59 -29.72 -17.81
N LEU A 17 45.11 -29.16 -18.91
CA LEU A 17 44.93 -27.74 -19.27
C LEU A 17 43.54 -27.41 -19.83
N ALA A 18 42.88 -28.36 -20.49
CA ALA A 18 41.50 -28.18 -20.96
C ALA A 18 40.50 -28.18 -19.79
N LEU A 19 40.74 -28.99 -18.76
CA LEU A 19 39.87 -29.07 -17.59
C LEU A 19 39.94 -27.82 -16.70
N THR A 20 41.12 -27.21 -16.51
CA THR A 20 41.25 -25.99 -15.70
C THR A 20 40.63 -24.76 -16.38
N GLY A 21 40.77 -24.62 -17.70
CA GLY A 21 40.14 -23.54 -18.47
C GLY A 21 38.61 -23.59 -18.47
N ILE A 22 38.01 -24.79 -18.52
CA ILE A 22 36.55 -24.97 -18.49
C ILE A 22 35.96 -24.61 -17.12
N THR A 23 36.64 -24.94 -16.01
CA THR A 23 36.17 -24.55 -14.66
C THR A 23 36.14 -23.03 -14.46
N ILE A 24 37.13 -22.28 -14.98
CA ILE A 24 37.19 -20.83 -14.79
C ILE A 24 36.07 -20.10 -15.56
N VAL A 25 35.74 -20.57 -16.77
CA VAL A 25 34.63 -20.00 -17.57
C VAL A 25 33.27 -20.30 -16.94
N ILE A 26 33.10 -21.48 -16.32
CA ILE A 26 31.85 -21.82 -15.60
C ILE A 26 31.69 -20.96 -14.35
N VAL A 27 32.75 -20.72 -13.57
CA VAL A 27 32.68 -19.88 -12.36
C VAL A 27 32.42 -18.41 -12.71
N LEU A 28 33.08 -17.86 -13.74
CA LEU A 28 32.86 -16.46 -14.16
C LEU A 28 31.57 -16.23 -14.95
N GLY A 29 31.03 -17.26 -15.62
CA GLY A 29 29.75 -17.18 -16.34
C GLY A 29 28.52 -17.43 -15.46
N LEU A 30 28.65 -18.25 -14.41
CA LEU A 30 27.54 -18.56 -13.50
C LEU A 30 27.37 -17.57 -12.36
N ILE A 31 28.42 -16.88 -11.90
CA ILE A 31 28.28 -15.87 -10.83
C ILE A 31 27.40 -14.68 -11.27
N PRO A 32 27.54 -14.08 -12.47
CA PRO A 32 26.62 -13.05 -12.93
C PRO A 32 25.19 -13.58 -13.14
N LEU A 33 25.02 -14.83 -13.55
CA LEU A 33 23.71 -15.47 -13.74
C LEU A 33 23.03 -15.85 -12.43
N TYR A 34 23.78 -16.22 -11.40
CA TYR A 34 23.29 -16.50 -10.05
C TYR A 34 22.92 -15.20 -9.33
N ILE A 35 23.73 -14.13 -9.48
CA ILE A 35 23.41 -12.80 -8.96
C ILE A 35 22.20 -12.20 -9.70
N ARG A 36 22.08 -12.39 -11.03
CA ARG A 36 20.93 -11.91 -11.80
C ARG A 36 19.63 -12.68 -11.50
N LYS A 37 19.70 -13.91 -10.98
CA LYS A 37 18.53 -14.68 -10.55
C LYS A 37 18.06 -14.35 -9.12
N HIS A 38 18.86 -13.63 -8.32
CA HIS A 38 18.46 -13.16 -6.98
C HIS A 38 17.94 -11.72 -6.92
N SER A 39 17.96 -10.97 -8.03
CA SER A 39 17.27 -9.66 -8.15
C SER A 39 15.96 -9.72 -8.93
N ALA A 40 15.50 -10.91 -9.32
CA ALA A 40 14.23 -11.09 -10.02
C ALA A 40 13.31 -11.97 -9.17
N GLY A 41 12.42 -11.32 -8.41
CA GLY A 41 11.24 -11.97 -7.85
C GLY A 41 11.39 -12.54 -6.44
N SER A 42 11.60 -11.68 -5.44
CA SER A 42 10.91 -11.92 -4.17
C SER A 42 9.43 -11.58 -4.39
N SER A 43 8.67 -12.58 -4.81
CA SER A 43 7.23 -12.66 -4.52
C SER A 43 7.09 -12.68 -3.00
N GLN A 44 7.17 -11.49 -2.38
CA GLN A 44 6.61 -11.25 -1.06
C GLN A 44 5.14 -11.66 -1.19
N ASN A 45 4.70 -12.64 -0.41
CA ASN A 45 3.29 -12.96 -0.24
C ASN A 45 2.56 -11.63 -0.03
N GLY A 46 1.82 -11.22 -1.07
CA GLY A 46 1.45 -9.83 -1.28
C GLY A 46 0.50 -9.35 -0.21
N ILE A 47 1.02 -8.62 0.76
CA ILE A 47 0.31 -7.42 1.18
C ILE A 47 0.26 -6.60 -0.11
N ALA A 48 -0.91 -6.51 -0.75
CA ALA A 48 -1.09 -5.65 -1.90
C ALA A 48 -0.47 -4.31 -1.52
N ALA A 49 0.54 -3.86 -2.27
CA ALA A 49 1.12 -2.55 -2.03
C ALA A 49 -0.04 -1.57 -2.13
N TYR A 50 -0.43 -0.96 -1.01
CA TYR A 50 -1.53 0.00 -1.03
C TYR A 50 -1.15 1.08 -2.04
N PRO A 51 -2.10 1.51 -2.89
CA PRO A 51 -1.86 2.67 -3.74
C PRO A 51 -1.35 3.80 -2.84
N ALA A 52 -0.26 4.46 -3.24
CA ALA A 52 0.32 5.55 -2.47
C ALA A 52 -0.62 6.78 -2.57
N VAL A 53 -1.59 6.83 -1.66
CA VAL A 53 -2.64 7.85 -1.61
C VAL A 53 -2.79 8.35 -0.20
N LEU A 54 -3.24 9.60 -0.07
CA LEU A 54 -3.55 10.21 1.21
C LEU A 54 -5.07 10.39 1.33
N TYR A 55 -5.65 9.82 2.38
CA TYR A 55 -7.04 10.04 2.75
C TYR A 55 -7.13 11.17 3.77
N ILE A 56 -7.97 12.17 3.51
CA ILE A 56 -8.19 13.31 4.42
C ILE A 56 -9.67 13.38 4.77
N TRP A 57 -9.98 13.31 6.06
CA TRP A 57 -11.30 13.62 6.60
C TRP A 57 -11.42 15.13 6.78
N SER A 58 -12.33 15.76 6.05
CA SER A 58 -12.44 17.21 5.94
C SER A 58 -13.86 17.71 6.10
N GLY A 59 -13.97 18.89 6.72
CA GLY A 59 -15.24 19.57 6.94
C GLY A 59 -15.88 20.06 5.64
N GLN A 60 -17.19 20.30 5.66
CA GLN A 60 -17.93 20.80 4.51
C GLN A 60 -17.46 22.17 4.01
N ASP A 61 -17.58 22.42 2.70
CA ASP A 61 -17.44 23.77 2.14
C ASP A 61 -18.65 24.63 2.55
N ILE A 62 -18.42 25.59 3.43
CA ILE A 62 -19.45 26.49 3.96
C ILE A 62 -20.04 27.44 2.91
N SER A 63 -19.42 27.57 1.73
CA SER A 63 -19.95 28.38 0.63
C SER A 63 -21.02 27.63 -0.20
N VAL A 64 -21.10 26.30 -0.04
CA VAL A 64 -22.03 25.45 -0.77
C VAL A 64 -23.16 25.00 0.15
N SER A 65 -24.39 25.34 -0.24
CA SER A 65 -25.58 24.92 0.52
C SER A 65 -25.69 23.40 0.58
N ASN A 66 -25.93 22.87 1.78
CA ASN A 66 -26.04 21.44 2.07
C ASN A 66 -24.79 20.61 1.73
N ALA A 67 -23.60 21.22 1.69
CA ALA A 67 -22.36 20.48 1.57
C ALA A 67 -22.17 19.51 2.73
N ALA A 68 -21.67 18.31 2.42
CA ALA A 68 -21.33 17.29 3.40
C ALA A 68 -19.87 17.44 3.84
N ASP A 69 -19.57 16.99 5.05
CA ASP A 69 -18.22 16.55 5.41
C ASP A 69 -17.81 15.40 4.48
N PHE A 70 -16.53 15.26 4.18
CA PHE A 70 -16.10 14.35 3.12
C PHE A 70 -14.71 13.75 3.37
N VAL A 71 -14.46 12.62 2.70
CA VAL A 71 -13.11 12.07 2.54
C VAL A 71 -12.55 12.51 1.20
N ALA A 72 -11.47 13.31 1.22
CA ALA A 72 -10.68 13.56 0.04
C ALA A 72 -9.65 12.45 -0.15
N VAL A 73 -9.44 12.05 -1.39
CA VAL A 73 -8.41 11.10 -1.80
C VAL A 73 -7.41 11.88 -2.64
N ILE A 74 -6.18 11.97 -2.17
CA ILE A 74 -5.09 12.69 -2.83
C ILE A 74 -4.09 11.69 -3.37
N ASP A 75 -3.62 11.94 -4.58
CA ASP A 75 -2.49 11.20 -5.15
C ASP A 75 -1.24 11.51 -4.34
N PHE A 76 -0.68 10.49 -3.71
CA PHE A 76 0.51 10.63 -2.88
C PHE A 76 1.65 9.74 -3.37
N ASN A 77 1.60 9.35 -4.65
CA ASN A 77 2.69 8.65 -5.31
C ASN A 77 3.66 9.67 -5.92
N GLU A 78 4.86 9.80 -5.36
CA GLU A 78 5.87 10.77 -5.81
C GLU A 78 6.27 10.61 -7.29
N SER A 79 6.10 9.42 -7.88
CA SER A 79 6.37 9.20 -9.30
C SER A 79 5.20 9.58 -10.22
N SER A 80 4.04 9.96 -9.67
CA SER A 80 2.83 10.27 -10.43
C SER A 80 2.89 11.68 -11.00
N SER A 81 2.40 11.85 -12.24
CA SER A 81 2.21 13.18 -12.85
C SER A 81 1.14 14.01 -12.15
N THR A 82 0.30 13.38 -11.32
CA THR A 82 -0.76 14.02 -10.54
C THR A 82 -0.46 14.06 -9.04
N TYR A 83 0.79 13.83 -8.62
CA TYR A 83 1.20 13.91 -7.22
C TYR A 83 0.72 15.20 -6.53
N GLY A 84 0.12 15.06 -5.35
CA GLY A 84 -0.46 16.15 -4.56
C GLY A 84 -1.83 16.63 -5.04
N GLN A 85 -2.39 16.08 -6.12
CA GLN A 85 -3.72 16.47 -6.61
C GLN A 85 -4.83 15.63 -5.96
N ILE A 86 -6.01 16.23 -5.83
CA ILE A 86 -7.23 15.53 -5.39
C ILE A 86 -7.70 14.63 -6.54
N LEU A 87 -7.69 13.32 -6.30
CA LEU A 87 -8.24 12.30 -7.20
C LEU A 87 -9.76 12.17 -7.03
N LYS A 88 -10.24 12.29 -5.79
CA LYS A 88 -11.65 12.06 -5.45
C LYS A 88 -12.07 12.84 -4.21
N ILE A 89 -13.33 13.24 -4.19
CA ILE A 89 -14.03 13.69 -2.99
C ILE A 89 -15.22 12.75 -2.80
N VAL A 90 -15.33 12.13 -1.63
CA VAL A 90 -16.46 11.29 -1.26
C VAL A 90 -17.22 11.91 -0.10
N PRO A 91 -18.47 12.37 -0.30
CA PRO A 91 -19.26 12.97 0.77
C PRO A 91 -19.74 11.91 1.76
N LEU A 92 -19.81 12.29 3.03
CA LEU A 92 -20.58 11.55 4.03
C LEU A 92 -22.05 11.59 3.66
N VAL A 93 -22.74 10.47 3.88
CA VAL A 93 -24.19 10.37 3.62
C VAL A 93 -24.97 10.59 4.90
N SER A 94 -26.14 11.23 4.77
CA SER A 94 -27.08 11.36 5.89
C SER A 94 -27.98 10.13 6.00
N ASN A 95 -28.39 9.81 7.23
CA ASN A 95 -29.40 8.80 7.49
C ASN A 95 -30.18 9.12 8.76
N ALA A 96 -31.43 9.58 8.60
CA ALA A 96 -32.28 9.97 9.71
C ALA A 96 -32.65 8.80 10.65
N SER A 97 -32.81 7.58 10.11
CA SER A 97 -33.17 6.40 10.91
C SER A 97 -32.07 6.01 11.89
N TYR A 98 -30.81 6.30 11.54
CA TYR A 98 -29.63 5.99 12.35
C TYR A 98 -28.95 7.22 12.96
N LYS A 99 -29.60 8.40 12.88
CA LYS A 99 -29.08 9.69 13.39
C LYS A 99 -27.68 10.05 12.85
N ILE A 100 -27.47 9.81 11.55
CA ILE A 100 -26.25 10.19 10.85
C ILE A 100 -26.50 11.50 10.13
N THR A 101 -25.72 12.52 10.46
CA THR A 101 -25.72 13.85 9.85
C THR A 101 -24.56 13.93 8.87
N GLN A 102 -24.81 14.44 7.66
CA GLN A 102 -23.77 14.51 6.64
C GLN A 102 -22.81 15.69 6.83
N SER A 103 -23.10 16.63 7.73
CA SER A 103 -22.32 17.85 7.91
C SER A 103 -22.33 18.31 9.35
N GLY A 104 -21.39 19.20 9.70
CA GLY A 104 -21.27 19.74 11.04
C GLY A 104 -20.73 18.74 12.06
N ASN A 105 -20.06 17.68 11.58
CA ASN A 105 -19.48 16.65 12.44
C ASN A 105 -18.17 17.13 13.10
N GLU A 106 -17.57 18.19 12.55
CA GLU A 106 -16.21 18.69 12.82
C GLU A 106 -15.18 17.57 12.63
N PRO A 107 -14.71 17.35 11.40
CA PRO A 107 -13.69 16.35 11.11
C PRO A 107 -12.41 16.57 11.92
N HIS A 108 -12.05 15.60 12.77
CA HIS A 108 -11.00 15.79 13.77
C HIS A 108 -9.95 14.68 13.77
N HIS A 109 -10.38 13.42 13.90
CA HIS A 109 -9.50 12.28 14.01
C HIS A 109 -9.75 11.30 12.89
N SER A 110 -8.72 10.60 12.42
CA SER A 110 -8.88 9.52 11.47
C SER A 110 -7.69 8.57 11.46
N ALA A 111 -7.92 7.31 11.12
CA ALA A 111 -6.86 6.34 10.88
C ALA A 111 -7.28 5.32 9.81
N ILE A 112 -6.30 4.55 9.35
CA ILE A 112 -6.50 3.40 8.47
C ILE A 112 -6.27 2.14 9.31
N SER A 113 -7.09 1.10 9.11
CA SER A 113 -6.88 -0.20 9.76
C SER A 113 -5.54 -0.81 9.34
N SER A 114 -4.95 -1.67 10.18
CA SER A 114 -3.64 -2.27 9.91
C SER A 114 -3.62 -3.16 8.66
N ASP A 115 -4.78 -3.71 8.29
CA ASP A 115 -5.02 -4.44 7.04
C ASP A 115 -5.49 -3.53 5.88
N GLY A 116 -5.39 -2.21 6.05
CA GLY A 116 -5.76 -1.16 5.11
C GLY A 116 -7.14 -1.28 4.46
N THR A 117 -8.04 -2.06 5.05
CA THR A 117 -9.38 -2.33 4.51
C THR A 117 -10.37 -1.23 4.90
N TYR A 118 -10.13 -0.58 6.04
CA TYR A 118 -11.02 0.43 6.57
C TYR A 118 -10.28 1.74 6.80
N TYR A 119 -10.91 2.83 6.36
CA TYR A 119 -10.61 4.16 6.85
C TYR A 119 -11.65 4.49 7.92
N ILE A 120 -11.21 4.93 9.08
CA ILE A 120 -12.04 5.26 10.23
C ILE A 120 -11.88 6.74 10.45
N SER A 121 -12.99 7.47 10.57
CA SER A 121 -12.96 8.89 10.88
C SER A 121 -13.85 9.23 12.06
N GLY A 122 -13.49 10.27 12.79
CA GLY A 122 -14.18 10.77 13.97
C GLY A 122 -14.46 12.26 13.86
N GLY A 123 -15.48 12.74 14.57
CA GLY A 123 -15.77 14.16 14.63
C GLY A 123 -16.14 14.68 16.02
N LEU A 124 -15.52 15.79 16.44
CA LEU A 124 -15.70 16.35 17.78
C LEU A 124 -17.11 16.89 17.99
N PHE A 125 -17.65 17.59 17.00
CA PHE A 125 -19.00 18.16 17.12
C PHE A 125 -20.05 17.07 17.10
N SER A 126 -19.79 15.95 16.42
CA SER A 126 -20.66 14.77 16.51
C SER A 126 -20.80 14.29 17.96
N PHE A 127 -19.69 14.24 18.71
CA PHE A 127 -19.70 13.90 20.13
C PHE A 127 -20.46 14.95 20.96
N LEU A 128 -20.13 16.23 20.79
CA LEU A 128 -20.77 17.32 21.55
C LEU A 128 -22.28 17.43 21.29
N LEU A 129 -22.73 17.09 20.08
CA LEU A 129 -24.12 17.12 19.66
C LEU A 129 -24.86 15.79 19.87
N GLN A 130 -24.21 14.79 20.48
CA GLN A 130 -24.77 13.45 20.73
C GLN A 130 -25.29 12.75 19.46
N GLN A 131 -24.51 12.84 18.39
CA GLN A 131 -24.75 12.21 17.10
C GLN A 131 -23.84 10.99 16.91
N LYS A 132 -24.03 10.23 15.83
CA LYS A 132 -23.04 9.23 15.43
C LYS A 132 -21.72 9.93 15.13
N GLN A 133 -20.64 9.46 15.75
CA GLN A 133 -19.38 10.20 15.84
C GLN A 133 -18.18 9.47 15.27
N ILE A 134 -18.31 8.17 14.96
CA ILE A 134 -17.28 7.35 14.31
C ILE A 134 -17.87 6.85 13.00
N PHE A 135 -17.22 7.15 11.88
CA PHE A 135 -17.66 6.80 10.54
C PHE A 135 -16.72 5.77 9.93
N ILE A 136 -17.27 4.66 9.46
CA ILE A 136 -16.51 3.55 8.90
C ILE A 136 -16.62 3.58 7.38
N TRP A 137 -15.47 3.62 6.73
CA TRP A 137 -15.34 3.64 5.28
C TRP A 137 -14.54 2.43 4.83
N ARG A 138 -15.00 1.74 3.78
CA ARG A 138 -14.20 0.71 3.11
C ARG A 138 -13.25 1.36 2.12
N VAL A 139 -11.97 1.06 2.24
CA VAL A 139 -10.95 1.45 1.26
C VAL A 139 -11.14 0.59 -0.01
N PRO A 140 -11.23 1.20 -1.20
CA PRO A 140 -11.46 0.45 -2.43
C PRO A 140 -10.16 -0.21 -2.91
N GLN A 141 -10.29 -1.28 -3.71
CA GLN A 141 -9.14 -1.84 -4.43
C GLN A 141 -8.61 -0.88 -5.51
N ASN A 142 -9.51 -0.13 -6.14
CA ASN A 142 -9.18 0.90 -7.11
C ASN A 142 -9.42 2.29 -6.51
N VAL A 143 -8.36 3.08 -6.36
CA VAL A 143 -8.42 4.43 -5.78
C VAL A 143 -9.48 5.34 -6.43
N GLN A 144 -9.73 5.17 -7.74
CA GLN A 144 -10.67 6.00 -8.50
C GLN A 144 -12.13 5.83 -8.04
N ASP A 145 -12.44 4.71 -7.39
CA ASP A 145 -13.77 4.44 -6.84
C ASP A 145 -14.03 5.27 -5.57
N GLY A 146 -12.98 5.67 -4.86
CA GLY A 146 -13.04 6.35 -3.57
C GLY A 146 -13.47 5.44 -2.42
N PRO A 147 -13.24 5.85 -1.17
CA PRO A 147 -13.68 5.10 0.00
C PRO A 147 -15.21 5.02 0.05
N GLN A 148 -15.76 3.85 0.39
CA GLN A 148 -17.20 3.65 0.49
C GLN A 148 -17.64 3.79 1.94
N PHE A 149 -18.53 4.74 2.24
CA PHE A 149 -19.17 4.78 3.55
C PHE A 149 -20.00 3.51 3.81
N LEU A 150 -19.79 2.87 4.96
CA LEU A 150 -20.51 1.65 5.36
C LEU A 150 -21.56 1.93 6.43
N TYR A 151 -21.13 2.46 7.57
CA TYR A 151 -21.97 2.73 8.73
C TYR A 151 -21.28 3.70 9.68
N ALA A 152 -22.02 4.17 10.67
CA ALA A 152 -21.48 4.98 11.76
C ALA A 152 -21.87 4.38 13.12
N LEU A 153 -21.00 4.60 14.10
CA LEU A 153 -21.16 4.14 15.47
C LEU A 153 -20.77 5.25 16.46
N ASP A 154 -21.08 4.99 17.73
CA ASP A 154 -20.81 5.85 18.86
C ASP A 154 -20.43 4.98 20.06
N VAL A 155 -19.60 5.55 20.93
CA VAL A 155 -19.25 4.93 22.20
C VAL A 155 -19.93 5.74 23.28
N GLN A 156 -20.75 5.08 24.09
CA GLN A 156 -21.49 5.77 25.14
C GLN A 156 -20.51 6.51 26.06
N TYR A 157 -20.69 7.82 26.18
CA TYR A 157 -19.83 8.73 26.97
C TYR A 157 -18.37 8.86 26.50
N GLY A 158 -17.99 8.26 25.36
CA GLY A 158 -16.63 8.36 24.81
C GLY A 158 -16.53 9.48 23.77
N CYS A 159 -15.50 10.31 23.86
CA CYS A 159 -15.08 11.17 22.76
C CYS A 159 -14.00 10.43 21.97
N PRO A 160 -14.16 10.19 20.65
CA PRO A 160 -13.09 9.61 19.85
C PRO A 160 -11.92 10.58 19.82
N ASP A 161 -10.75 10.10 20.21
CA ASP A 161 -9.48 10.82 20.16
C ASP A 161 -8.58 10.05 19.18
N GLU A 162 -7.78 9.10 19.66
CA GLU A 162 -6.94 8.29 18.78
C GLU A 162 -7.62 7.01 18.26
N PHE A 163 -7.33 6.63 17.02
CA PHE A 163 -7.71 5.33 16.44
C PHE A 163 -6.46 4.46 16.29
N LEU A 164 -6.35 3.41 17.11
CA LEU A 164 -5.23 2.47 17.04
C LEU A 164 -5.63 1.23 16.24
N ALA A 165 -4.76 0.80 15.32
CA ALA A 165 -4.99 -0.32 14.41
C ALA A 165 -3.82 -1.31 14.39
#